data_AF-A0A2Z6MDA1-F1
#
_entry.id   AF-A0A2Z6MDA1-F1
#
_cell.length_a   1.000
_cell.length_b   1.000
_cell.length_c   1.000
_cell.angle_alpha   90.00
_cell.angle_beta   90.00
_cell.angle_gamma   90.00
#
_symmetry.space_group_name_H-M   'P 1'
#
loop_
_entity.id
_entity.type
_entity.pdbx_description
1 polymer ?
#
loop_
_entity_poly.entity_id
_entity_poly.type
_entity_poly.pdbx_seq_one_letter_code
_entity_poly.pdbx_strand_id
1 'polypeptide(L)'
;MAFGKSSIHGLLSFLLLFSSSLLHHHVVASGTVTTTSIHHDVVRKPAPDAPIFREAPAFRNGEKCNKESIHISMTLDSNYLRGTMAAVLSILQHSSCPENVEFHFLWARFEPQVFLTIRSTFPYLKFKIYRFESNRVRGKISKSIRQALDQPLNYARIYLSDILPLYVKRVIYLDSDIVVVDDIAKLWDVDLQGKVLAAPEYCQANFTEYFTSLFWQDPELARTFEGRKPCYFNTGVMVMDVEKWREGKYTQKFGVEEN
;
A
#
# COMPACT_ATOMS: atom_id res chain seq x y z
N MET A 1 -1.24 -13.48 -13.09
CA MET A 1 -1.41 -14.64 -12.19
C MET A 1 -2.87 -14.75 -11.81
N ALA A 2 -3.55 -15.82 -12.22
CA ALA A 2 -4.94 -16.10 -11.84
C ALA A 2 -4.94 -17.18 -10.76
N PHE A 3 -5.47 -16.88 -9.58
CA PHE A 3 -5.79 -17.87 -8.55
C PHE A 3 -7.31 -17.96 -8.43
N GLY A 4 -7.82 -19.19 -8.29
CA GLY A 4 -9.23 -19.53 -8.42
C GLY A 4 -10.18 -18.78 -7.48
N LYS A 5 -11.36 -18.47 -8.02
CA LYS A 5 -12.47 -17.81 -7.33
C LYS A 5 -13.04 -18.64 -6.18
N SER A 6 -13.40 -17.96 -5.10
CA SER A 6 -14.45 -18.41 -4.17
C SER A 6 -15.35 -17.21 -3.88
N SER A 7 -16.67 -17.43 -3.93
CA SER A 7 -17.68 -16.38 -3.85
C SER A 7 -17.88 -15.97 -2.39
N ILE A 8 -17.59 -14.72 -2.04
CA ILE A 8 -17.97 -14.13 -0.75
C ILE A 8 -19.22 -13.29 -0.99
N HIS A 9 -20.36 -13.78 -0.50
CA HIS A 9 -21.56 -12.98 -0.30
C HIS A 9 -21.52 -12.37 1.10
N GLY A 10 -21.50 -11.04 1.17
CA GLY A 10 -21.73 -10.30 2.42
C GLY A 10 -20.79 -9.11 2.61
N LEU A 11 -21.39 -7.93 2.80
CA LEU A 11 -20.79 -6.64 3.18
C LEU A 11 -20.11 -5.83 2.06
N LEU A 12 -20.93 -5.39 1.10
CA LEU A 12 -20.67 -4.19 0.29
C LEU A 12 -21.09 -2.94 1.08
N SER A 13 -20.13 -2.16 1.52
CA SER A 13 -20.26 -0.69 1.57
C SER A 13 -18.89 -0.04 1.72
N PHE A 14 -18.28 0.32 0.60
CA PHE A 14 -17.21 1.32 0.55
C PHE A 14 -17.59 2.34 -0.53
N LEU A 15 -18.08 3.49 -0.06
CA LEU A 15 -18.37 4.66 -0.88
C LEU A 15 -17.05 5.37 -1.18
N LEU A 16 -16.61 5.32 -2.44
CA LEU A 16 -15.66 6.28 -3.00
C LEU A 16 -16.46 7.41 -3.64
N LEU A 17 -16.51 8.57 -2.97
CA LEU A 17 -17.08 9.80 -3.54
C LEU A 17 -15.93 10.77 -3.82
N PHE A 18 -15.66 11.03 -5.10
CA PHE A 18 -15.16 12.32 -5.56
C PHE A 18 -15.93 12.72 -6.82
N SER A 19 -16.92 13.59 -6.63
CA SER A 19 -17.66 14.25 -7.71
C SER A 19 -16.84 15.41 -8.26
N SER A 20 -16.56 15.38 -9.56
CA SER A 20 -16.10 16.53 -10.34
C SER A 20 -17.28 17.47 -10.62
N SER A 21 -17.19 18.73 -10.17
CA SER A 21 -18.03 19.81 -10.65
C SER A 21 -17.16 20.93 -11.20
N LEU A 22 -17.08 21.00 -12.53
CA LEU A 22 -16.70 22.20 -13.27
C LEU A 22 -17.72 23.30 -12.97
N LEU A 23 -17.26 24.48 -12.60
CA LEU A 23 -17.97 25.74 -12.84
C LEU A 23 -16.97 26.79 -13.28
N HIS A 24 -17.14 27.22 -14.53
CA HIS A 24 -16.50 28.39 -15.12
C HIS A 24 -16.99 29.65 -14.42
N HIS A 25 -16.07 30.53 -14.00
CA HIS A 25 -16.33 31.96 -13.93
C HIS A 25 -15.11 32.75 -14.41
N HIS A 26 -15.35 33.53 -15.47
CA HIS A 26 -14.43 34.51 -16.04
C HIS A 26 -14.27 35.70 -15.10
N VAL A 27 -13.04 36.10 -14.81
CA VAL A 27 -12.72 37.48 -14.42
C VAL A 27 -11.51 37.93 -15.24
N VAL A 28 -11.75 38.97 -16.04
CA VAL A 28 -10.76 39.70 -16.81
C VAL A 28 -10.11 40.74 -15.89
N ALA A 29 -8.78 40.77 -15.82
CA ALA A 29 -8.04 41.94 -15.37
C ALA A 29 -6.73 42.06 -16.17
N SER A 30 -6.58 43.24 -16.76
CA SER A 30 -5.49 43.66 -17.65
C SER A 30 -4.25 44.10 -16.84
N GLY A 31 -3.04 43.88 -17.36
CA GLY A 31 -1.83 44.49 -16.76
C GLY A 31 -0.49 43.88 -17.18
N THR A 32 0.04 44.37 -18.32
CA THR A 32 1.46 44.61 -18.66
C THR A 32 2.56 43.55 -18.46
N VAL A 33 3.25 43.27 -19.56
CA VAL A 33 4.46 42.45 -19.74
C VAL A 33 5.70 43.09 -19.10
N THR A 34 6.52 42.29 -18.43
CA THR A 34 7.99 42.47 -18.39
C THR A 34 8.68 41.12 -18.49
N THR A 35 9.68 41.04 -19.36
CA THR A 35 10.45 39.84 -19.70
C THR A 35 11.67 39.68 -18.80
N THR A 36 12.07 38.42 -18.60
CA THR A 36 13.43 37.85 -18.42
C THR A 36 13.71 37.05 -17.14
N SER A 37 14.02 35.77 -17.35
CA SER A 37 15.16 35.00 -16.83
C SER A 37 14.77 33.58 -16.43
N ILE A 38 15.48 32.62 -17.03
CA ILE A 38 15.44 31.19 -16.73
C ILE A 38 16.03 31.02 -15.33
N HIS A 39 15.21 30.61 -14.36
CA HIS A 39 15.68 30.32 -13.01
C HIS A 39 15.84 28.82 -12.80
N HIS A 40 17.09 28.42 -12.58
CA HIS A 40 17.54 27.11 -12.14
C HIS A 40 16.66 26.50 -11.03
N ASP A 41 16.48 25.17 -11.12
CA ASP A 41 15.92 24.30 -10.09
C ASP A 41 16.39 24.69 -8.70
N VAL A 42 15.48 25.30 -7.92
CA VAL A 42 15.67 25.48 -6.48
C VAL A 42 15.49 24.11 -5.84
N VAL A 43 16.61 23.46 -5.55
CA VAL A 43 16.70 22.39 -4.56
C VAL A 43 16.13 22.96 -3.25
N ARG A 44 14.89 22.59 -2.91
CA ARG A 44 14.28 22.94 -1.62
C ARG A 44 15.13 22.32 -0.52
N LYS A 45 15.86 23.16 0.23
CA LYS A 45 16.43 22.77 1.52
C LYS A 45 15.28 22.31 2.44
N PRO A 46 15.48 21.25 3.26
CA PRO A 46 14.49 20.85 4.25
C PRO A 46 14.24 22.01 5.22
N ALA A 47 12.97 22.31 5.47
CA ALA A 47 12.56 23.33 6.43
C ALA A 47 13.06 22.94 7.85
N PRO A 48 13.58 23.90 8.64
CA PRO A 48 14.14 23.63 9.97
C PRO A 48 13.09 23.28 11.04
N ASP A 49 11.80 23.51 10.76
CA ASP A 49 10.70 23.18 11.67
C ASP A 49 9.97 21.93 11.16
N ALA A 50 10.29 20.78 11.74
CA ALA A 50 9.42 19.62 11.62
C ALA A 50 8.02 20.02 12.16
N PRO A 51 6.92 19.66 11.48
CA PRO A 51 5.58 20.00 11.96
C PRO A 51 5.40 19.47 13.38
N ILE A 52 4.90 20.31 14.29
CA ILE A 52 4.55 19.89 15.65
C ILE A 52 3.31 19.00 15.53
N PHE A 53 3.52 17.67 15.50
CA PHE A 53 2.44 16.70 15.58
C PHE A 53 1.96 16.62 17.02
N ARG A 54 0.65 16.80 17.22
CA ARG A 54 0.02 16.51 18.50
C ARG A 54 0.00 14.99 18.69
N GLU A 55 0.38 14.55 19.88
CA GLU A 55 0.26 13.15 20.29
C GLU A 55 -1.18 12.68 20.07
N ALA A 56 -1.34 11.51 19.43
CA ALA A 56 -2.64 10.88 19.29
C ALA A 56 -3.13 10.42 20.67
N PRO A 57 -4.45 10.46 20.95
CA PRO A 57 -4.97 9.98 22.23
C PRO A 57 -4.66 8.49 22.44
N ALA A 58 -4.59 8.05 23.69
CA ALA A 58 -4.54 6.63 24.00
C ALA A 58 -5.88 5.96 23.61
N PHE A 59 -5.81 4.84 22.90
CA PHE A 59 -6.98 4.08 22.45
C PHE A 59 -7.22 2.87 23.37
N ARG A 60 -8.46 2.68 23.81
CA ARG A 60 -8.95 1.51 24.56
C ARG A 60 -10.41 1.30 24.19
N ASN A 61 -10.63 0.58 23.09
CA ASN A 61 -11.94 0.55 22.44
C ASN A 61 -12.79 -0.67 22.81
N GLY A 62 -12.17 -1.76 23.30
CA GLY A 62 -12.84 -2.99 23.74
C GLY A 62 -12.70 -3.27 25.23
N GLU A 63 -13.58 -4.13 25.77
CA GLU A 63 -13.59 -4.49 27.20
C GLU A 63 -12.51 -5.49 27.62
N LYS A 64 -12.08 -6.38 26.71
CA LYS A 64 -11.08 -7.43 26.96
C LYS A 64 -10.26 -7.70 25.70
N CYS A 65 -8.94 -7.69 25.85
CA CYS A 65 -8.02 -8.03 24.76
C CYS A 65 -7.48 -9.45 24.90
N ASN A 66 -7.59 -10.22 23.82
CA ASN A 66 -6.89 -11.50 23.68
C ASN A 66 -5.38 -11.26 23.60
N LYS A 67 -4.56 -12.30 23.73
CA LYS A 67 -3.09 -12.16 23.66
C LYS A 67 -2.53 -12.34 22.24
N GLU A 68 -3.39 -12.48 21.24
CA GLU A 68 -2.95 -12.72 19.86
C GLU A 68 -2.57 -11.40 19.20
N SER A 69 -1.34 -11.32 18.69
CA SER A 69 -0.86 -10.14 17.97
C SER A 69 -1.40 -10.13 16.54
N ILE A 70 -1.95 -8.98 16.12
CA ILE A 70 -2.32 -8.72 14.73
C ILE A 70 -1.14 -8.01 14.06
N HIS A 71 -0.51 -8.69 13.12
CA HIS A 71 0.64 -8.15 12.38
C HIS A 71 0.16 -7.37 11.16
N ILE A 72 0.53 -6.10 11.07
CA ILE A 72 0.21 -5.22 9.95
C ILE A 72 1.50 -4.78 9.28
N SER A 73 1.61 -4.90 7.96
CA SER A 73 2.73 -4.36 7.19
C SER A 73 2.29 -3.24 6.28
N MET A 74 3.13 -2.21 6.19
CA MET A 74 2.93 -1.06 5.32
C MET A 74 4.28 -0.62 4.75
N THR A 75 4.29 -0.06 3.55
CA THR A 75 5.45 0.70 3.08
C THR A 75 5.52 2.05 3.79
N LEU A 76 6.74 2.54 3.97
CA LEU A 76 7.02 3.80 4.64
C LEU A 76 7.96 4.64 3.78
N ASP A 77 7.43 5.74 3.26
CA ASP A 77 8.10 6.71 2.39
C ASP A 77 7.62 8.12 2.76
N SER A 78 8.50 9.11 2.70
CA SER A 78 8.19 10.48 3.11
C SER A 78 7.09 11.14 2.26
N ASN A 79 6.95 10.78 0.98
CA ASN A 79 5.89 11.33 0.12
C ASN A 79 4.49 10.85 0.54
N TYR A 80 4.42 9.67 1.15
CA TYR A 80 3.17 9.03 1.57
C TYR A 80 2.94 9.09 3.08
N LEU A 81 3.84 9.73 3.83
CA LEU A 81 3.77 9.77 5.30
C LEU A 81 2.40 10.23 5.81
N ARG A 82 1.80 11.25 5.21
CA ARG A 82 0.46 11.74 5.63
C ARG A 82 -0.60 10.64 5.56
N GLY A 83 -0.59 9.86 4.48
CA GLY A 83 -1.47 8.71 4.33
C GLY A 83 -1.17 7.65 5.38
N THR A 84 0.10 7.28 5.56
CA THR A 84 0.50 6.31 6.59
C THR A 84 0.05 6.73 7.99
N MET A 85 0.18 8.01 8.36
CA MET A 85 -0.28 8.52 9.65
C MET A 85 -1.81 8.41 9.78
N ALA A 86 -2.56 8.74 8.74
CA ALA A 86 -4.02 8.60 8.73
C ALA A 86 -4.46 7.13 8.83
N ALA A 87 -3.81 6.23 8.10
CA ALA A 87 -4.05 4.79 8.15
C ALA A 87 -3.79 4.23 9.55
N VAL A 88 -2.61 4.51 10.14
CA VAL A 88 -2.27 4.09 11.51
C VAL A 88 -3.29 4.62 12.50
N LEU A 89 -3.62 5.91 12.44
CA LEU A 89 -4.62 6.52 13.33
C LEU A 89 -5.98 5.82 13.20
N SER A 90 -6.44 5.60 11.97
CA SER A 90 -7.75 4.97 11.71
C SER A 90 -7.81 3.52 12.21
N ILE A 91 -6.71 2.75 12.08
CA ILE A 91 -6.59 1.40 12.62
C ILE A 91 -6.69 1.44 14.14
N LEU A 92 -5.90 2.28 14.81
CA LEU A 92 -5.90 2.36 16.27
C LEU A 92 -7.25 2.84 16.81
N GLN A 93 -7.92 3.76 16.10
CA GLN A 93 -9.22 4.28 16.48
C GLN A 93 -10.36 3.26 16.38
N HIS A 94 -10.33 2.35 15.40
CA HIS A 94 -11.43 1.41 15.15
C HIS A 94 -11.13 -0.03 15.61
N SER A 95 -9.90 -0.36 15.99
CA SER A 95 -9.57 -1.68 16.53
C SER A 95 -10.11 -1.84 17.94
N SER A 96 -10.75 -2.96 18.29
CA SER A 96 -11.16 -3.21 19.68
C SER A 96 -9.97 -3.26 20.63
N CYS A 97 -8.84 -3.81 20.15
CA CYS A 97 -7.61 -4.02 20.91
C CYS A 97 -6.39 -3.44 20.20
N PRO A 98 -6.24 -2.10 20.16
CA PRO A 98 -5.13 -1.43 19.49
C PRO A 98 -3.76 -1.86 20.05
N GLU A 99 -3.68 -2.28 21.32
CA GLU A 99 -2.47 -2.80 21.95
C GLU A 99 -1.96 -4.13 21.37
N ASN A 100 -2.83 -4.89 20.67
CA ASN A 100 -2.47 -6.15 20.04
C ASN A 100 -1.91 -5.97 18.63
N VAL A 101 -1.99 -4.77 18.08
CA VAL A 101 -1.51 -4.48 16.73
C VAL A 101 -0.01 -4.23 16.76
N GLU A 102 0.75 -4.98 15.95
CA GLU A 102 2.18 -4.76 15.72
C GLU A 102 2.42 -4.37 14.26
N PHE A 103 2.96 -3.17 14.04
CA PHE A 103 3.27 -2.65 12.72
C PHE A 103 4.66 -3.06 12.23
N HIS A 104 4.75 -3.37 10.95
CA HIS A 104 5.97 -3.76 10.25
C HIS A 104 6.15 -2.85 9.03
N PHE A 105 6.88 -1.75 9.23
CA PHE A 105 7.13 -0.77 8.18
C PHE A 105 8.29 -1.20 7.28
N LEU A 106 8.14 -0.95 5.98
CA LEU A 106 9.16 -1.21 4.96
C LEU A 106 9.64 0.12 4.35
N TRP A 107 10.90 0.48 4.52
CA TRP A 107 11.50 1.63 3.82
C TRP A 107 12.47 1.18 2.73
N ALA A 108 12.74 2.03 1.74
CA ALA A 108 13.87 1.83 0.83
C ALA A 108 15.12 2.58 1.33
N ARG A 109 14.89 3.70 2.03
CA ARG A 109 15.94 4.57 2.56
C ARG A 109 15.63 4.93 4.01
N PHE A 110 16.68 4.96 4.83
CA PHE A 110 16.55 5.44 6.20
C PHE A 110 16.26 6.94 6.22
N GLU A 111 15.14 7.33 6.81
CA GLU A 111 14.73 8.72 6.99
C GLU A 111 14.42 8.97 8.47
N PRO A 112 15.37 9.51 9.26
CA PRO A 112 15.21 9.68 10.69
C PRO A 112 13.96 10.47 11.08
N GLN A 113 13.63 11.50 10.29
CA GLN A 113 12.48 12.36 10.55
C GLN A 113 11.15 11.60 10.46
N VAL A 114 11.04 10.64 9.53
CA VAL A 114 9.85 9.81 9.38
C VAL A 114 9.68 8.90 10.60
N PHE A 115 10.76 8.26 11.06
CA PHE A 115 10.76 7.43 12.26
C PHE A 115 10.37 8.26 13.51
N LEU A 116 11.00 9.42 13.69
CA LEU A 116 10.71 10.31 14.82
C LEU A 116 9.26 10.79 14.79
N THR A 117 8.71 11.10 13.62
CA THR A 117 7.31 11.54 13.46
C THR A 117 6.31 10.46 13.89
N ILE A 118 6.50 9.20 13.46
CA ILE A 118 5.64 8.10 13.89
C ILE A 118 5.76 7.88 15.40
N ARG A 119 6.99 7.85 15.92
CA ARG A 119 7.25 7.61 17.35
C ARG A 119 6.68 8.71 18.25
N SER A 120 6.78 9.98 17.85
CA SER A 120 6.27 11.11 18.63
C SER A 120 4.75 11.21 18.56
N THR A 121 4.14 10.86 17.43
CA THR A 121 2.68 10.92 17.26
C THR A 121 1.98 9.74 17.93
N PHE A 122 2.57 8.54 17.86
CA PHE A 122 2.02 7.30 18.42
C PHE A 122 3.02 6.64 19.40
N PRO A 123 3.22 7.20 20.60
CA PRO A 123 4.26 6.76 21.52
C PRO A 123 4.10 5.31 22.01
N TYR A 124 2.86 4.82 22.08
CA TYR A 124 2.53 3.46 22.49
C TYR A 124 2.47 2.45 21.33
N LEU A 125 2.72 2.89 20.09
CA LEU A 125 2.68 2.03 18.92
C LEU A 125 3.79 0.98 18.98
N LYS A 126 3.40 -0.29 18.91
CA LYS A 126 4.35 -1.39 18.69
C LYS A 126 4.66 -1.43 17.20
N PHE A 127 5.88 -1.03 16.82
CA PHE A 127 6.31 -1.13 15.44
C PHE A 127 7.78 -1.51 15.29
N LYS A 128 8.09 -2.12 14.15
CA LYS A 128 9.44 -2.41 13.68
C LYS A 128 9.58 -1.87 12.26
N ILE A 129 10.81 -1.50 11.89
CA ILE A 129 11.13 -1.06 10.54
C ILE A 129 12.14 -2.01 9.92
N TYR A 130 11.89 -2.37 8.67
CA TYR A 130 12.73 -3.24 7.87
C TYR A 130 13.17 -2.52 6.60
N ARG A 131 14.42 -2.77 6.23
CA ARG A 131 14.98 -2.25 4.98
C ARG A 131 14.60 -3.14 3.80
N PHE A 132 13.92 -2.55 2.83
CA PHE A 132 13.71 -3.15 1.52
C PHE A 132 14.89 -2.81 0.60
N GLU A 133 15.59 -3.85 0.15
CA GLU A 133 16.67 -3.70 -0.83
C GLU A 133 16.10 -3.54 -2.24
N SER A 134 16.06 -2.31 -2.75
CA SER A 134 15.54 -1.99 -4.09
C SER A 134 16.17 -2.80 -5.22
N ASN A 135 17.40 -3.30 -5.04
CA ASN A 135 18.07 -4.16 -6.00
C ASN A 135 17.33 -5.49 -6.25
N ARG A 136 16.48 -5.95 -5.33
CA ARG A 136 15.68 -7.18 -5.47
C ARG A 136 14.74 -7.15 -6.68
N VAL A 137 14.35 -5.95 -7.12
CA VAL A 137 13.39 -5.74 -8.22
C VAL A 137 14.02 -5.05 -9.42
N ARG A 138 15.33 -4.78 -9.38
CA ARG A 138 16.06 -4.18 -10.50
C ARG A 138 15.99 -5.10 -11.72
N GLY A 139 15.54 -4.57 -12.86
CA GLY A 139 15.38 -5.32 -14.10
C GLY A 139 14.16 -6.24 -14.14
N LYS A 140 13.34 -6.30 -13.07
CA LYS A 140 12.09 -7.06 -13.03
C LYS A 140 10.83 -6.20 -13.23
N ILE A 141 10.99 -4.88 -13.22
CA ILE A 141 9.91 -3.91 -13.37
C ILE A 141 9.78 -3.56 -14.84
N SER A 142 8.69 -4.00 -15.47
CA SER A 142 8.39 -3.61 -16.85
C SER A 142 7.87 -2.18 -16.90
N LYS A 143 8.57 -1.33 -17.67
CA LYS A 143 8.17 0.05 -17.95
C LYS A 143 6.97 0.16 -18.87
N SER A 144 6.52 -0.94 -19.49
CA SER A 144 5.43 -0.93 -20.49
C SER A 144 4.04 -0.66 -19.87
N ILE A 145 3.90 -0.73 -18.55
CA ILE A 145 2.60 -0.63 -17.89
C ILE A 145 2.33 0.81 -17.45
N ARG A 146 3.12 1.39 -16.52
CA ARG A 146 3.00 2.80 -16.06
C ARG A 146 4.29 3.27 -15.38
N GLN A 147 4.69 4.53 -15.57
CA GLN A 147 5.87 5.11 -14.90
C GLN A 147 5.75 5.13 -13.36
N ALA A 148 4.53 5.22 -12.82
CA ALA A 148 4.26 5.12 -11.38
C ALA A 148 4.66 3.76 -10.76
N LEU A 149 4.86 2.72 -11.59
CA LEU A 149 5.31 1.41 -11.14
C LEU A 149 6.84 1.33 -10.99
N ASP A 150 7.61 2.34 -11.39
CA ASP A 150 9.08 2.30 -11.28
C ASP A 150 9.59 2.38 -9.83
N GLN A 151 8.73 2.66 -8.85
CA GLN A 151 9.11 2.74 -7.44
C GLN A 151 9.31 1.34 -6.84
N PRO A 152 10.53 0.96 -6.40
CA PRO A 152 10.81 -0.38 -5.88
C PRO A 152 9.92 -0.77 -4.69
N LEU A 153 9.53 0.20 -3.85
CA LEU A 153 8.67 -0.05 -2.69
C LEU A 153 7.29 -0.61 -3.05
N ASN A 154 6.78 -0.33 -4.26
CA ASN A 154 5.51 -0.92 -4.72
C ASN A 154 5.56 -2.45 -4.76
N TYR A 155 6.74 -3.04 -4.91
CA TYR A 155 6.95 -4.47 -4.96
C TYR A 155 7.36 -5.09 -3.63
N ALA A 156 7.60 -4.28 -2.59
CA ALA A 156 8.09 -4.79 -1.30
C ALA A 156 7.13 -5.81 -0.67
N ARG A 157 5.82 -5.67 -0.93
CA ARG A 157 4.75 -6.59 -0.51
C ARG A 157 4.98 -8.05 -0.93
N ILE A 158 5.67 -8.30 -2.04
CA ILE A 158 5.99 -9.66 -2.52
C ILE A 158 7.06 -10.34 -1.66
N TYR A 159 7.93 -9.54 -1.03
CA TYR A 159 9.09 -10.00 -0.26
C TYR A 159 8.82 -10.05 1.25
N LEU A 160 7.57 -9.86 1.69
CA LEU A 160 7.21 -9.84 3.12
C LEU A 160 7.64 -11.12 3.85
N SER A 161 7.47 -12.28 3.21
CA SER A 161 7.90 -13.57 3.74
C SER A 161 9.41 -13.67 4.01
N ASP A 162 10.24 -13.03 3.18
CA ASP A 162 11.70 -12.99 3.35
C ASP A 162 12.13 -11.95 4.40
N ILE A 163 11.38 -10.85 4.52
CA ILE A 163 11.76 -9.69 5.33
C ILE A 163 11.28 -9.81 6.77
N LEU A 164 10.06 -10.32 6.97
CA LEU A 164 9.46 -10.44 8.29
C LEU A 164 10.12 -11.56 9.09
N PRO A 165 10.26 -11.39 10.42
CA PRO A 165 10.79 -12.42 11.30
C PRO A 165 10.03 -13.75 11.19
N LEU A 166 10.72 -14.86 11.44
CA LEU A 166 10.14 -16.21 11.32
C LEU A 166 8.95 -16.45 12.25
N TYR A 167 8.87 -15.75 13.38
CA TYR A 167 7.72 -15.86 14.29
C TYR A 167 6.44 -15.24 13.72
N VAL A 168 6.55 -14.34 12.74
CA VAL A 168 5.39 -13.78 12.04
C VAL A 168 4.95 -14.79 10.99
N LYS A 169 3.80 -15.42 11.22
CA LYS A 169 3.22 -16.46 10.36
C LYS A 169 2.11 -15.94 9.46
N ARG A 170 1.41 -14.89 9.89
CA ARG A 170 0.36 -14.20 9.15
C ARG A 170 0.59 -12.69 9.22
N VAL A 171 0.23 -11.96 8.16
CA VAL A 171 0.31 -10.50 8.12
C VAL A 171 -0.81 -9.92 7.26
N ILE A 172 -1.34 -8.76 7.66
CA ILE A 172 -2.18 -7.92 6.80
C ILE A 172 -1.27 -6.88 6.16
N TYR A 173 -1.21 -6.84 4.83
CA TYR A 173 -0.55 -5.76 4.11
C TYR A 173 -1.56 -4.67 3.76
N LEU A 174 -1.21 -3.42 4.05
CA LEU A 174 -2.02 -2.23 3.76
C LEU A 174 -1.17 -1.18 3.03
N ASP A 175 -1.68 -0.64 1.93
CA ASP A 175 -1.10 0.55 1.29
C ASP A 175 -1.31 1.79 2.18
N SER A 176 -0.47 2.81 1.98
CA SER A 176 -0.47 4.03 2.81
C SER A 176 -1.66 4.94 2.58
N ASP A 177 -2.49 4.73 1.56
CA ASP A 177 -3.61 5.60 1.17
C ASP A 177 -4.99 5.05 1.60
N ILE A 178 -5.01 4.20 2.62
CA ILE A 178 -6.24 3.59 3.16
C ILE A 178 -6.71 4.25 4.45
N VAL A 179 -8.02 4.17 4.69
CA VAL A 179 -8.65 4.49 5.98
C VAL A 179 -9.44 3.27 6.43
N VAL A 180 -9.14 2.78 7.63
CA VAL A 180 -9.86 1.66 8.25
C VAL A 180 -11.01 2.21 9.08
N VAL A 181 -12.22 1.74 8.81
CA VAL A 181 -13.47 2.24 9.42
C VAL A 181 -14.19 1.18 10.27
N ASP A 182 -13.59 0.00 10.42
CA ASP A 182 -14.12 -1.12 11.19
C ASP A 182 -12.96 -1.88 11.86
N ASP A 183 -13.25 -2.83 12.75
CA ASP A 183 -12.23 -3.57 13.50
C ASP A 183 -11.32 -4.38 12.57
N ILE A 184 -10.01 -4.13 12.62
CA ILE A 184 -8.99 -4.83 11.83
C ILE A 184 -8.94 -6.32 12.13
N ALA A 185 -9.40 -6.75 13.32
CA ALA A 185 -9.53 -8.17 13.66
C ALA A 185 -10.43 -8.93 12.68
N LYS A 186 -11.48 -8.29 12.16
CA LYS A 186 -12.35 -8.91 11.14
C LYS A 186 -11.59 -9.27 9.87
N LEU A 187 -10.62 -8.43 9.48
CA LEU A 187 -9.75 -8.71 8.34
C LEU A 187 -8.70 -9.78 8.69
N TRP A 188 -8.17 -9.78 9.91
CA TRP A 188 -7.24 -10.81 10.40
C TRP A 188 -7.85 -12.22 10.36
N ASP A 189 -9.12 -12.32 10.77
CA ASP A 189 -9.85 -13.58 10.92
C ASP A 189 -10.39 -14.16 9.60
N VAL A 190 -10.14 -13.49 8.47
CA VAL A 190 -10.52 -14.00 7.15
C VAL A 190 -9.90 -15.38 6.92
N ASP A 191 -10.75 -16.38 6.73
CA ASP A 191 -10.32 -17.74 6.37
C ASP A 191 -9.72 -17.75 4.97
N LEU A 192 -8.44 -18.13 4.89
CA LEU A 192 -7.72 -18.23 3.63
C LEU A 192 -8.04 -19.50 2.85
N GLN A 193 -8.83 -20.43 3.40
CA GLN A 193 -9.26 -21.67 2.73
C GLN A 193 -8.08 -22.47 2.16
N GLY A 194 -7.00 -22.55 2.94
CA GLY A 194 -5.76 -23.21 2.56
C GLY A 194 -4.88 -22.44 1.55
N LYS A 195 -5.31 -21.28 1.06
CA LYS A 195 -4.50 -20.41 0.19
C LYS A 195 -3.50 -19.58 1.00
N VAL A 196 -2.52 -19.02 0.30
CA VAL A 196 -1.45 -18.19 0.92
C VAL A 196 -1.82 -16.71 1.03
N LEU A 197 -2.87 -16.27 0.34
CA LEU A 197 -3.22 -14.87 0.20
C LEU A 197 -4.72 -14.71 -0.09
N ALA A 198 -5.35 -13.73 0.56
CA ALA A 198 -6.65 -13.20 0.20
C ALA A 198 -6.53 -11.71 -0.13
N ALA A 199 -7.23 -11.25 -1.17
CA ALA A 199 -7.25 -9.87 -1.62
C ALA A 199 -8.58 -9.54 -2.33
N PRO A 200 -9.01 -8.27 -2.37
CA PRO A 200 -10.21 -7.87 -3.09
C PRO A 200 -10.10 -8.12 -4.60
N GLU A 201 -11.06 -8.80 -5.20
CA GLU A 201 -11.16 -9.00 -6.65
C GLU A 201 -11.96 -7.87 -7.32
N TYR A 202 -11.49 -7.40 -8.48
CA TYR A 202 -12.17 -6.45 -9.33
C TYR A 202 -12.22 -6.95 -10.77
N CYS A 203 -13.43 -7.31 -11.22
CA CYS A 203 -13.72 -7.81 -12.57
C CYS A 203 -14.41 -6.78 -13.48
N GLN A 204 -14.65 -5.57 -12.98
CA GLN A 204 -15.39 -4.52 -13.71
C GLN A 204 -14.46 -3.48 -14.34
N ALA A 205 -13.14 -3.70 -14.30
CA ALA A 205 -12.17 -2.78 -14.91
C ALA A 205 -12.27 -2.83 -16.43
N ASN A 206 -12.27 -1.65 -17.04
CA ASN A 206 -11.95 -1.52 -18.45
C ASN A 206 -10.43 -1.69 -18.62
N PHE A 207 -9.98 -2.90 -18.90
CA PHE A 207 -8.55 -3.19 -19.03
C PHE A 207 -7.91 -2.49 -20.23
N THR A 208 -8.68 -2.23 -21.30
CA THR A 208 -8.21 -1.48 -22.47
C THR A 208 -7.73 -0.09 -22.08
N GLU A 209 -8.46 0.60 -21.20
CA GLU A 209 -8.09 1.92 -20.65
C GLU A 209 -7.11 1.82 -19.47
N TYR A 210 -7.08 0.68 -18.77
CA TYR A 210 -6.18 0.47 -17.66
C TYR A 210 -4.70 0.41 -18.10
N PHE A 211 -4.44 -0.28 -19.21
CA PHE A 211 -3.10 -0.42 -19.78
C PHE A 211 -2.81 0.62 -20.86
N THR A 212 -1.53 0.91 -21.09
CA THR A 212 -1.10 1.89 -22.11
C THR A 212 -1.24 1.32 -23.52
N SER A 213 -1.21 2.20 -24.52
CA SER A 213 -1.14 1.78 -25.92
C SER A 213 0.08 0.92 -26.22
N LEU A 214 1.23 1.18 -25.56
CA LEU A 214 2.45 0.37 -25.70
C LEU A 214 2.25 -1.06 -25.21
N PHE A 215 1.52 -1.26 -24.12
CA PHE A 215 1.17 -2.59 -23.62
C PHE A 215 0.39 -3.40 -24.66
N TRP A 216 -0.61 -2.79 -25.29
CA TRP A 216 -1.45 -3.45 -26.29
C TRP A 216 -0.77 -3.68 -27.65
N GLN A 217 0.31 -2.95 -27.94
CA GLN A 217 1.12 -3.14 -29.13
C GLN A 217 2.11 -4.31 -29.01
N ASP A 218 2.39 -4.76 -27.79
CA ASP A 218 3.23 -5.94 -27.53
C ASP A 218 2.38 -7.21 -27.64
N PRO A 219 2.61 -8.09 -28.64
CA PRO A 219 1.79 -9.27 -28.86
C PRO A 219 1.87 -10.28 -27.70
N GLU A 220 3.00 -10.39 -27.01
CA GLU A 220 3.15 -11.33 -25.89
C GLU A 220 2.37 -10.84 -24.66
N LEU A 221 2.37 -9.53 -24.41
CA LEU A 221 1.58 -8.94 -23.34
C LEU A 221 0.08 -9.00 -23.64
N ALA A 222 -0.33 -8.62 -24.87
CA ALA A 222 -1.73 -8.61 -25.29
C ALA A 222 -2.36 -10.02 -25.25
N ARG A 223 -1.60 -11.06 -25.60
CA ARG A 223 -2.04 -12.47 -25.54
C ARG A 223 -2.50 -12.90 -24.15
N THR A 224 -2.08 -12.21 -23.08
CA THR A 224 -2.56 -12.45 -21.71
C THR A 224 -4.09 -12.33 -21.58
N PHE A 225 -4.72 -11.53 -22.44
CA PHE A 225 -6.16 -11.22 -22.43
C PHE A 225 -6.98 -11.99 -23.48
N GLU A 226 -6.34 -12.65 -24.45
CA GLU A 226 -7.04 -13.36 -25.53
C GLU A 226 -7.96 -14.47 -25.00
N GLY A 227 -9.23 -14.43 -25.40
CA GLY A 227 -10.24 -15.43 -25.05
C GLY A 227 -10.61 -15.46 -23.56
N ARG A 228 -10.22 -14.45 -22.77
CA ARG A 228 -10.45 -14.42 -21.32
C ARG A 228 -11.38 -13.28 -20.91
N LYS A 229 -12.09 -13.48 -19.81
CA LYS A 229 -12.74 -12.41 -19.05
C LYS A 229 -11.82 -12.02 -17.90
N PRO A 230 -10.96 -10.99 -18.06
CA PRO A 230 -9.97 -10.66 -17.06
C PRO A 230 -10.62 -10.12 -15.78
N CYS A 231 -9.98 -10.44 -14.66
CA CYS A 231 -10.17 -9.79 -13.37
C CYS A 231 -8.78 -9.52 -12.80
N TYR A 232 -8.64 -8.51 -11.94
CA TYR A 232 -7.44 -8.31 -11.16
C TYR A 232 -7.79 -8.27 -9.68
N PHE A 233 -6.83 -8.55 -8.81
CA PHE A 233 -7.00 -8.30 -7.38
C PHE A 233 -6.22 -7.07 -6.98
N ASN A 234 -6.82 -6.23 -6.14
CA ASN A 234 -6.14 -5.06 -5.61
C ASN A 234 -5.10 -5.53 -4.58
N THR A 235 -3.85 -5.08 -4.73
CA THR A 235 -2.74 -5.49 -3.86
C THR A 235 -2.51 -4.54 -2.68
N GLY A 236 -3.33 -3.49 -2.53
CA GLY A 236 -3.24 -2.52 -1.44
C GLY A 236 -3.93 -2.96 -0.16
N VAL A 237 -4.70 -4.05 -0.19
CA VAL A 237 -5.22 -4.73 1.00
C VAL A 237 -5.07 -6.23 0.79
N MET A 238 -4.23 -6.88 1.59
CA MET A 238 -4.00 -8.33 1.47
C MET A 238 -3.89 -8.97 2.84
N VAL A 239 -4.47 -10.16 3.01
CA VAL A 239 -4.23 -11.03 4.17
C VAL A 239 -3.35 -12.17 3.70
N MET A 240 -2.16 -12.31 4.29
CA MET A 240 -1.13 -13.23 3.80
C MET A 240 -0.74 -14.23 4.89
N ASP A 241 -0.75 -15.51 4.53
CA ASP A 241 -0.09 -16.57 5.28
C ASP A 241 1.38 -16.62 4.84
N VAL A 242 2.23 -15.90 5.56
CA VAL A 242 3.65 -15.79 5.22
C VAL A 242 4.43 -17.05 5.57
N GLU A 243 3.93 -17.91 6.46
CA GLU A 243 4.52 -19.22 6.73
C GLU A 243 4.37 -20.13 5.50
N LYS A 244 3.14 -20.31 4.99
CA LYS A 244 2.91 -21.08 3.75
C LYS A 244 3.58 -20.43 2.54
N TRP A 245 3.68 -19.10 2.52
CA TRP A 245 4.40 -18.41 1.46
C TRP A 245 5.90 -18.81 1.42
N ARG A 246 6.54 -18.93 2.59
CA ARG A 246 7.92 -19.41 2.71
C ARG A 246 8.04 -20.88 2.29
N GLU A 247 7.17 -21.74 2.79
CA GLU A 247 7.16 -23.18 2.49
C GLU A 247 7.04 -23.45 0.98
N GLY A 248 6.12 -22.75 0.31
CA GLY A 248 5.93 -22.86 -1.14
C GLY A 248 6.94 -22.10 -1.99
N LYS A 249 7.90 -21.40 -1.37
CA LYS A 249 8.96 -20.59 -2.02
C LYS A 249 8.40 -19.61 -3.06
N TYR A 250 7.25 -19.00 -2.79
CA TYR A 250 6.54 -18.19 -3.79
C TYR A 250 7.30 -16.93 -4.20
N THR A 251 8.13 -16.37 -3.32
CA THR A 251 9.00 -15.22 -3.66
C THR A 251 9.96 -15.54 -4.81
N GLN A 252 10.46 -16.77 -4.87
CA GLN A 252 11.41 -17.20 -5.92
C GLN A 252 10.73 -17.35 -7.28
N LYS A 253 9.41 -17.60 -7.30
CA LYS A 253 8.61 -17.65 -8.53
C LYS A 253 8.36 -16.25 -9.12
N PHE A 254 8.72 -15.19 -8.39
CA PHE A 254 8.59 -13.81 -8.86
C PHE A 254 9.85 -13.36 -9.60
N GLY A 255 9.77 -13.28 -10.93
CA GLY A 255 10.84 -12.82 -11.80
C GLY A 255 11.86 -13.89 -12.19
N VAL A 256 11.43 -15.15 -12.29
CA VAL A 256 12.12 -16.18 -13.08
C VAL A 256 11.32 -16.30 -14.38
N GLU A 257 11.84 -15.71 -15.46
CA GLU A 257 11.62 -16.30 -16.79
C GLU A 257 12.39 -17.62 -16.76
N GLU A 258 11.67 -18.75 -16.74
CA GLU A 258 12.30 -20.03 -17.05
C GLU A 258 12.76 -19.92 -18.51
N ASN A 259 14.07 -19.81 -18.71
CA ASN A 259 14.71 -20.04 -20.00
C ASN A 259 14.50 -21.48 -20.45
#